data_AF-A0A167YA38-F1
#
_entry.id   AF-A0A167YA38-F1
#
_cell.length_a   1.000
_cell.length_b   1.000
_cell.length_c   1.000
_cell.angle_alpha   90.00
_cell.angle_beta   90.00
_cell.angle_gamma   90.00
#
_symmetry.space_group_name_H-M   'P 1'
#
loop_
_entity.id
_entity.type
_entity.pdbx_description
1 polymer ?
#
loop_
_entity_poly.entity_id
_entity_poly.type
_entity_poly.pdbx_seq_one_letter_code
_entity_poly.pdbx_strand_id
1 'polypeptide(L)' 'MKIATAINIGRKTKQIVWQNITLAFCVKLIVLTLGAGGLASMWEAVFAAVGVAMLAILNATRIQRMKF' A
#
# COMPACT_ATOMS: atom_id res chain seq x y z
N MET A 1 -26.12 -18.33 -0.76
CA MET A 1 -24.73 -18.27 -0.23
C MET A 1 -23.82 -17.23 -0.90
N LYS A 2 -24.10 -16.71 -2.10
CA LYS A 2 -23.26 -15.71 -2.80
C LYS A 2 -23.04 -14.37 -2.03
N ILE A 3 -24.01 -13.97 -1.20
CA ILE A 3 -23.93 -12.72 -0.39
C ILE A 3 -22.90 -12.86 0.73
N ALA A 4 -22.83 -14.02 1.39
CA ALA A 4 -21.85 -14.27 2.45
C ALA A 4 -20.41 -14.24 1.89
N THR A 5 -20.20 -14.81 0.70
CA THR A 5 -18.94 -14.77 -0.05
C THR A 5 -18.54 -13.33 -0.38
N ALA A 6 -19.45 -12.52 -0.92
CA ALA A 6 -19.21 -11.10 -1.24
C ALA A 6 -18.82 -10.27 -0.01
N ILE A 7 -19.45 -10.52 1.14
CA ILE A 7 -19.11 -9.86 2.41
C ILE A 7 -17.69 -10.25 2.86
N ASN A 8 -17.32 -11.53 2.73
CA ASN A 8 -15.97 -11.99 3.09
C ASN A 8 -14.90 -11.38 2.17
N ILE A 9 -15.19 -11.24 0.87
CA ILE A 9 -14.35 -10.52 -0.09
C ILE A 9 -14.12 -9.09 0.37
N GLY A 10 -15.20 -8.34 0.63
CA GLY A 10 -15.12 -6.94 1.05
C GLY A 10 -14.32 -6.73 2.35
N ARG A 11 -14.45 -7.63 3.33
CA ARG A 11 -13.66 -7.57 4.58
C ARG A 11 -12.16 -7.74 4.32
N LYS A 12 -11.79 -8.70 3.46
CA LYS A 12 -10.40 -8.93 3.08
C LYS A 12 -9.85 -7.75 2.27
N THR A 13 -10.64 -7.18 1.37
CA THR A 13 -10.27 -5.96 0.62
C THR A 13 -9.99 -4.81 1.55
N LYS A 14 -10.86 -4.58 2.55
CA LYS A 14 -10.66 -3.53 3.54
C LYS A 14 -9.36 -3.71 4.32
N GLN A 15 -9.01 -4.93 4.73
CA GLN A 15 -7.73 -5.18 5.41
C GLN A 15 -6.51 -4.82 4.55
N ILE A 16 -6.52 -5.19 3.27
CA ILE A 16 -5.41 -4.87 2.35
C ILE A 16 -5.31 -3.36 2.08
N VAL A 17 -6.45 -2.68 1.91
CA VAL A 17 -6.48 -1.22 1.75
C VAL A 17 -5.83 -0.55 2.97
N TRP A 18 -6.16 -1.00 4.18
CA TRP A 18 -5.53 -0.50 5.39
C TRP A 18 -4.03 -0.77 5.46
N GLN A 19 -3.55 -1.93 4.98
CA GLN A 19 -2.12 -2.21 4.87
C GLN A 19 -1.43 -1.25 3.90
N ASN A 20 -2.02 -0.99 2.72
CA ASN A 20 -1.46 -0.07 1.73
C ASN A 20 -1.45 1.39 2.21
N ILE A 21 -2.52 1.84 2.87
CA ILE A 21 -2.57 3.18 3.48
C ILE A 21 -1.46 3.30 4.53
N THR A 22 -1.32 2.30 5.40
CA THR A 22 -0.27 2.28 6.42
C THR A 22 1.12 2.34 5.78
N LEU A 23 1.39 1.53 4.76
CA LEU A 23 2.66 1.51 4.03
C LEU A 23 2.97 2.88 3.40
N ALA A 24 1.99 3.50 2.74
CA ALA A 24 2.15 4.80 2.11
C ALA A 24 2.42 5.91 3.13
N PHE A 25 1.72 5.90 4.27
CA PHE A 25 1.96 6.85 5.36
C PHE A 25 3.34 6.66 6.00
N CYS A 26 3.76 5.41 6.26
CA CYS A 26 5.09 5.12 6.80
C CYS A 26 6.18 5.68 5.88
N VAL A 27 6.14 5.39 4.59
CA VAL A 27 7.14 5.87 3.64
C VAL A 27 7.10 7.39 3.50
N LYS A 28 5.92 8.00 3.49
CA LYS A 28 5.80 9.46 3.47
C LYS A 28 6.47 10.11 4.68
N LEU A 29 6.34 9.51 5.86
CA LEU A 29 6.95 9.99 7.10
C LEU A 29 8.47 9.81 7.08
N ILE A 30 8.96 8.68 6.56
CA ILE A 30 10.40 8.42 6.36
C ILE A 30 11.01 9.41 5.36
N VAL A 31 10.39 9.60 4.19
CA VAL A 31 10.89 10.53 3.17
C VAL A 31 10.90 11.96 3.69
N LEU A 32 9.87 12.36 4.46
CA LEU A 32 9.79 13.71 5.00
C LEU A 32 10.82 13.96 6.11
N THR A 33 11.08 12.97 6.97
CA THR A 33 12.12 13.06 8.01
C THR A 33 13.54 13.05 7.42
N LEU A 34 13.80 12.18 6.44
CA LEU A 34 15.08 12.15 5.72
C LEU A 34 15.31 13.43 4.88
N GLY A 35 14.25 13.96 4.26
CA GLY A 35 14.28 15.21 3.51
C GLY A 35 14.52 16.42 4.41
N ALA A 36 13.86 16.48 5.57
CA ALA A 36 14.09 17.53 6.57
C ALA A 36 15.50 17.47 7.17
N GLY A 37 16.10 16.28 7.28
CA GLY A 37 17.48 16.07 7.71
C GLY A 37 18.54 16.33 6.63
N GLY A 38 18.14 16.66 5.39
CA GLY A 38 19.05 16.91 4.27
C GLY A 38 19.75 15.67 3.70
N LEU A 39 19.37 14.47 4.15
CA LEU A 39 19.94 13.21 3.66
C LEU A 39 19.22 12.66 2.43
N ALA A 40 17.94 12.98 2.23
CA ALA A 40 17.18 12.48 1.09
C ALA A 40 17.43 13.31 -0.17
N SER A 41 17.97 12.67 -1.20
CA SER A 41 17.99 13.24 -2.55
C SER A 41 16.59 13.13 -3.19
N MET A 42 16.25 14.06 -4.09
CA MET A 42 15.01 14.01 -4.90
C MET A 42 14.81 12.63 -5.54
N TRP A 43 15.90 12.00 -5.98
CA TRP A 43 15.88 10.68 -6.61
C TRP A 43 15.39 9.57 -5.66
N GLU A 44 15.84 9.58 -4.40
CA GLU A 44 15.45 8.59 -3.39
C GLU A 44 13.97 8.74 -3.01
N ALA A 45 13.51 9.99 -2.91
CA ALA A 45 12.11 10.30 -2.65
C ALA A 45 11.19 9.78 -3.78
N VAL A 46 11.59 9.97 -5.04
CA VAL A 46 10.86 9.45 -6.21
C VAL A 46 10.84 7.93 -6.21
N PHE A 47 11.99 7.28 -5.97
CA PHE A 47 12.06 5.83 -5.92
C PHE A 47 11.17 5.25 -4.81
N ALA A 48 11.19 5.85 -3.62
CA ALA A 48 10.35 5.43 -2.50
C ALA A 48 8.85 5.57 -2.83
N ALA A 49 8.43 6.67 -3.45
CA ALA A 49 7.04 6.88 -3.85
C ALA A 49 6.58 5.88 -4.93
N VAL A 50 7.41 5.63 -5.95
CA VAL A 50 7.12 4.67 -7.02
C VAL A 50 7.08 3.24 -6.46
N GLY A 51 8.01 2.87 -5.59
CA GLY A 51 8.05 1.57 -4.92
C GLY A 51 6.80 1.30 -4.08
N VAL A 52 6.33 2.30 -3.32
CA VAL A 52 5.05 2.22 -2.57
C VAL A 52 3.88 1.99 -3.51
N ALA A 53 3.81 2.72 -4.63
CA ALA A 53 2.73 2.54 -5.61
C ALA A 53 2.74 1.13 -6.20
N MET A 54 3.92 0.60 -6.56
CA MET A 54 4.06 -0.77 -7.06
C MET A 54 3.65 -1.81 -6.03
N LEU A 55 4.09 -1.66 -4.77
CA LEU A 55 3.66 -2.54 -3.67
C LEU A 55 2.15 -2.49 -3.46
N ALA A 56 1.54 -1.31 -3.56
CA ALA A 56 0.11 -1.15 -3.44
C ALA A 56 -0.66 -1.88 -4.54
N ILE A 57 -0.19 -1.78 -5.78
CA ILE A 57 -0.76 -2.49 -6.94
C ILE A 57 -0.60 -4.01 -6.78
N LEU A 58 0.56 -4.49 -6.31
CA LEU A 58 0.79 -5.93 -6.07
C LEU A 58 -0.13 -6.46 -4.97
N ASN A 59 -0.28 -5.73 -3.86
CA ASN A 59 -1.19 -6.09 -2.78
C ASN A 59 -2.66 -6.10 -3.25
N ALA A 60 -3.05 -5.12 -4.07
CA ALA A 60 -4.39 -5.06 -4.65
C ALA A 60 -4.65 -6.21 -5.62
N THR A 61 -3.73 -6.54 -6.53
CA THR A 61 -3.89 -7.64 -7.50
C THR A 61 -3.87 -9.02 -6.82
N ARG A 62 -3.21 -9.17 -5.66
CA ARG A 62 -3.27 -10.40 -4.85
C ARG A 62 -4.70 -10.76 -4.43
N ILE A 63 -5.59 -9.77 -4.23
CA ILE A 63 -6.97 -10.04 -3.85
C ILE A 63 -7.80 -10.66 -4.96
N GLN A 64 -7.54 -10.27 -6.20
CA GLN A 64 -8.22 -10.82 -7.38
C GLN A 64 -7.90 -12.30 -7.57
N ARG A 65 -6.77 -12.76 -7.03
CA ARG A 65 -6.34 -14.16 -7.05
C ARG A 65 -6.84 -14.97 -5.84
N MET A 66 -7.46 -14.35 -4.85
CA MET A 66 -8.10 -15.09 -3.76
C MET A 66 -9.37 -15.75 -4.31
N LYS A 67 -9.32 -17.08 -4.45
CA LYS A 67 -10.52 -17.89 -4.72
C LYS A 67 -11.39 -17.87 -3.47
N PHE A 68 -12.63 -17.44 -3.61
CA PHE A 68 -13.68 -17.48 -2.59
C PHE A 68 -14.73 -18.52 -2.94
#